data_AF-A0A1F8A4Y0-F1
#
_entry.id   AF-A0A1F8A4Y0-F1
#
_cell.length_a   1.000
_cell.length_b   1.000
_cell.length_c   1.000
_cell.angle_alpha   90.00
_cell.angle_beta   90.00
_cell.angle_gamma   90.00
#
_symmetry.space_group_name_H-M   'P 1'
#
loop_
_entity.id
_entity.type
_entity.pdbx_description
1 polymer ?
#
loop_
_entity_poly.entity_id
_entity_poly.type
_entity_poly.pdbx_seq_one_letter_code
_entity_poly.pdbx_strand_id
1 'polypeptide(L)'
;MPREMESLIDHLLTWNNPIDRISAYRTFAVVGKLSELGMAPMTLLRYSFLSDYEMDTTFAMHAELSGCELSESDMIARKGQAQARLHDQSRGLLEIKHLSYRGDLPTRPVDIEHVTFIHRSVFDFLQTHHILDTMEACEGFDTVDAMSQIVLAEIKFFGLYSFHSTRIRWLLLKDLPQLLGYYQKEA
;
A
#
# COMPACT_ATOMS: atom_id res chain seq x y z
N MET A 1 -10.49 18.63 -14.11
CA MET A 1 -11.17 17.47 -14.74
C MET A 1 -12.51 17.99 -15.27
N PRO A 2 -13.38 17.25 -16.01
CA PRO A 2 -14.76 17.73 -16.21
C PRO A 2 -15.50 17.85 -14.87
N ARG A 3 -16.34 18.88 -14.70
CA ARG A 3 -17.02 19.18 -13.42
C ARG A 3 -17.92 18.03 -12.96
N GLU A 4 -18.54 17.34 -13.90
CA GLU A 4 -19.42 16.19 -13.66
C GLU A 4 -18.66 15.03 -13.01
N MET A 5 -17.38 14.88 -13.35
CA MET A 5 -16.54 13.84 -12.78
C MET A 5 -16.01 14.22 -11.40
N GLU A 6 -15.79 15.51 -11.13
CA GLU A 6 -15.41 16.02 -9.80
C GLU A 6 -16.56 15.76 -8.81
N SER A 7 -17.79 16.12 -9.18
CA SER A 7 -19.00 15.83 -8.42
C SER A 7 -19.21 14.33 -8.16
N LEU A 8 -18.88 13.47 -9.14
CA LEU A 8 -18.92 12.02 -8.94
C LEU A 8 -17.90 11.56 -7.90
N ILE A 9 -16.66 12.04 -7.97
CA ILE A 9 -15.63 11.66 -6.98
C ILE A 9 -16.04 12.15 -5.58
N ASP A 10 -16.51 13.39 -5.44
CA ASP A 10 -17.01 13.91 -4.16
C ASP A 10 -18.13 13.02 -3.58
N HIS A 11 -19.06 12.60 -4.44
CA HIS A 11 -20.13 11.70 -4.03
C HIS A 11 -19.60 10.34 -3.55
N LEU A 12 -18.62 9.77 -4.26
CA LEU A 12 -17.99 8.51 -3.84
C LEU A 12 -17.26 8.67 -2.49
N LEU A 13 -16.65 9.82 -2.23
CA LEU A 13 -15.96 10.17 -0.98
C LEU A 13 -16.92 10.56 0.16
N THR A 14 -18.22 10.37 -0.01
CA THR A 14 -19.20 10.56 1.08
C THR A 14 -19.40 9.25 1.85
N TRP A 15 -18.67 9.06 2.95
CA TRP A 15 -18.84 7.90 3.83
C TRP A 15 -19.85 8.14 4.93
N ASN A 16 -20.65 7.12 5.24
CA ASN A 16 -21.59 7.14 6.37
C ASN A 16 -20.89 6.87 7.71
N ASN A 17 -19.75 6.17 7.67
CA ASN A 17 -18.96 5.78 8.84
C ASN A 17 -17.61 6.52 8.82
N PRO A 18 -17.25 7.26 9.88
CA PRO A 18 -15.99 7.99 9.95
C PRO A 18 -14.77 7.07 9.93
N ILE A 19 -14.88 5.83 10.44
CA ILE A 19 -13.75 4.87 10.43
C ILE A 19 -13.40 4.49 9.00
N ASP A 20 -14.41 4.21 8.17
CA ASP A 20 -14.21 3.84 6.77
C ASP A 20 -13.62 5.01 5.97
N ARG A 21 -14.05 6.24 6.27
CA ARG A 21 -13.44 7.47 5.71
C ARG A 21 -11.96 7.55 6.06
N ILE A 22 -11.60 7.38 7.33
CA ILE A 22 -10.21 7.48 7.79
C ILE A 22 -9.34 6.42 7.12
N SER A 23 -9.74 5.15 7.14
CA SER A 23 -8.98 4.07 6.50
C SER A 23 -8.82 4.26 4.98
N ALA A 24 -9.85 4.78 4.30
CA ALA A 24 -9.77 5.07 2.88
C ALA A 24 -8.75 6.19 2.57
N TYR A 25 -8.81 7.30 3.30
CA TYR A 25 -7.86 8.40 3.12
C TYR A 25 -6.43 8.01 3.47
N ARG A 26 -6.22 7.21 4.51
CA ARG A 26 -4.89 6.63 4.83
C ARG A 26 -4.37 5.75 3.70
N THR A 27 -5.25 4.92 3.13
CA THR A 27 -4.90 4.11 1.96
C THR A 27 -4.50 4.99 0.77
N PHE A 28 -5.26 6.05 0.48
CA PHE A 28 -4.92 6.99 -0.60
C PHE A 28 -3.60 7.71 -0.32
N ALA A 29 -3.33 8.09 0.93
CA ALA A 29 -2.08 8.73 1.33
C ALA A 29 -0.88 7.80 1.09
N VAL A 30 -0.94 6.55 1.54
CA VAL A 30 0.15 5.57 1.37
C VAL A 30 0.39 5.25 -0.11
N VAL A 31 -0.67 4.94 -0.86
CA VAL A 31 -0.57 4.64 -2.31
C VAL A 31 -0.07 5.85 -3.09
N GLY A 32 -0.57 7.05 -2.74
CA GLY A 32 -0.16 8.32 -3.32
C GLY A 32 1.31 8.62 -3.05
N LYS A 33 1.77 8.46 -1.81
CA LYS A 33 3.16 8.73 -1.41
C LYS A 33 4.14 7.77 -2.08
N LEU A 34 3.80 6.48 -2.17
CA LEU A 34 4.60 5.50 -2.92
C LEU A 34 4.76 5.91 -4.39
N SER A 35 3.67 6.35 -5.02
CA SER A 35 3.70 6.83 -6.40
C SER A 35 4.50 8.12 -6.56
N GLU A 36 4.36 9.07 -5.63
CA GLU A 36 5.09 10.36 -5.64
C GLU A 36 6.61 10.15 -5.53
N LEU A 37 7.03 9.25 -4.64
CA LEU A 37 8.44 8.93 -4.40
C LEU A 37 9.06 8.04 -5.49
N GLY A 38 8.25 7.51 -6.42
CA GLY A 38 8.72 6.59 -7.46
C GLY A 38 9.20 5.24 -6.92
N MET A 39 8.72 4.85 -5.73
CA MET A 39 9.03 3.59 -5.08
C MET A 39 8.28 2.43 -5.75
N ALA A 40 8.64 1.19 -5.38
CA ALA A 40 7.87 0.03 -5.80
C ALA A 40 6.37 0.18 -5.45
N PRO A 41 5.46 -0.17 -6.36
CA PRO A 41 4.03 0.04 -6.16
C PRO A 41 3.52 -0.75 -4.95
N MET A 42 2.41 -0.28 -4.39
CA MET A 42 1.71 -0.97 -3.31
C MET A 42 1.17 -2.30 -3.82
N THR A 43 1.80 -3.42 -3.48
CA THR A 43 1.27 -4.75 -3.83
C THR A 43 0.02 -5.07 -3.00
N LEU A 44 -0.80 -6.01 -3.45
CA LEU A 44 -2.01 -6.40 -2.70
C LEU A 44 -1.64 -6.98 -1.32
N LEU A 45 -0.54 -7.72 -1.24
CA LEU A 45 -0.03 -8.20 0.04
C LEU A 45 0.46 -7.06 0.94
N ARG A 46 1.21 -6.09 0.41
CA ARG A 46 1.61 -4.91 1.21
C ARG A 46 0.40 -4.16 1.74
N TYR A 47 -0.63 -3.99 0.92
CA TYR A 47 -1.90 -3.41 1.35
C TYR A 47 -2.59 -4.22 2.44
N SER A 48 -2.46 -5.54 2.41
CA SER A 48 -3.01 -6.39 3.47
C SER A 48 -2.39 -6.11 4.84
N PHE A 49 -1.12 -5.66 4.92
CA PHE A 49 -0.44 -5.33 6.18
C PHE A 49 -0.81 -3.96 6.73
N LEU A 50 -1.44 -3.09 5.92
CA LEU A 50 -1.83 -1.76 6.38
C LEU A 50 -2.79 -1.82 7.58
N SER A 51 -3.71 -2.79 7.60
CA SER A 51 -4.60 -2.99 8.75
C SER A 51 -3.87 -3.48 10.00
N ASP A 52 -2.77 -4.24 9.84
CA ASP A 52 -1.99 -4.69 11.00
C ASP A 52 -1.30 -3.48 11.63
N TYR A 53 -0.73 -2.60 10.79
CA TYR A 53 -0.12 -1.34 11.24
C TYR A 53 -1.13 -0.41 11.92
N GLU A 54 -2.36 -0.30 11.40
CA GLU A 54 -3.41 0.51 12.02
C GLU A 54 -3.79 0.01 13.42
N MET A 55 -3.63 -1.29 13.71
CA MET A 55 -3.91 -1.88 15.02
C MET A 55 -2.69 -1.83 15.95
N ASP A 56 -1.49 -2.02 15.41
CA ASP A 56 -0.22 -2.01 16.11
C ASP A 56 0.88 -1.45 15.21
N THR A 57 1.34 -0.22 15.50
CA THR A 57 2.38 0.45 14.71
C THR A 57 3.73 -0.29 14.75
N THR A 58 3.91 -1.18 15.72
CA THR A 58 5.11 -2.00 15.92
C THR A 58 4.92 -3.46 15.52
N PHE A 59 3.82 -3.82 14.83
CA PHE A 59 3.46 -5.21 14.53
C PHE A 59 4.60 -5.99 13.86
N ALA A 60 5.29 -5.35 12.89
CA ALA A 60 6.35 -6.01 12.15
C ALA A 60 7.63 -6.15 12.97
N MET A 61 7.80 -5.39 14.06
CA MET A 61 8.93 -5.52 14.99
C MET A 61 8.75 -6.71 15.93
N HIS A 62 7.52 -6.97 16.39
CA HIS A 62 7.20 -8.03 17.34
C HIS A 62 7.25 -9.44 16.75
N ALA A 63 7.01 -9.60 15.45
CA ALA A 63 7.13 -10.90 14.79
C ALA A 63 8.60 -11.38 14.81
N GLU A 64 8.89 -12.46 15.52
CA GLU A 64 10.20 -13.10 15.48
C GLU A 64 10.53 -13.51 14.02
N LEU A 65 11.77 -13.25 13.60
CA LEU A 65 12.22 -13.43 12.21
C LEU A 65 12.21 -14.89 11.73
N SER A 66 12.07 -15.85 12.64
CA SER A 66 12.10 -17.29 12.37
C SER A 66 10.73 -17.92 12.62
N GLY A 67 10.11 -18.48 11.58
CA GLY A 67 8.88 -19.29 11.69
C GLY A 67 7.57 -18.57 11.37
N CYS A 68 7.60 -17.28 11.00
CA CYS A 68 6.43 -16.52 10.54
C CYS A 68 6.22 -16.58 9.03
N GLU A 69 6.66 -17.62 8.33
CA GLU A 69 6.39 -17.76 6.90
C GLU A 69 4.88 -17.96 6.69
N LEU A 70 4.25 -17.11 5.87
CA LEU A 70 2.85 -17.32 5.50
C LEU A 70 2.75 -18.57 4.62
N SER A 71 1.89 -19.50 5.01
CA SER A 71 1.53 -20.60 4.11
C SER A 71 0.87 -20.03 2.85
N GLU A 72 0.92 -20.78 1.74
CA GLU A 72 0.27 -20.37 0.49
C GLU A 72 -1.24 -20.13 0.70
N SER A 73 -1.90 -20.94 1.53
CA SER A 73 -3.30 -20.77 1.90
C SER A 73 -3.56 -19.50 2.70
N ASP A 74 -2.69 -19.16 3.67
CA ASP A 74 -2.84 -17.95 4.48
C ASP A 74 -2.63 -16.71 3.62
N MET A 75 -1.65 -16.75 2.71
CA MET A 75 -1.41 -15.68 1.76
C MET A 75 -2.63 -15.45 0.85
N ILE A 76 -3.24 -16.52 0.31
CA ILE A 76 -4.44 -16.41 -0.53
C ILE A 76 -5.61 -15.82 0.27
N ALA A 77 -5.85 -16.34 1.47
CA ALA A 77 -6.93 -15.84 2.33
C ALA A 77 -6.73 -14.35 2.68
N ARG A 78 -5.49 -13.97 3.02
CA ARG A 78 -5.11 -12.60 3.34
C ARG A 78 -5.28 -11.65 2.16
N LYS A 79 -4.85 -12.05 0.96
CA LYS A 79 -5.08 -11.28 -0.27
C LYS A 79 -6.56 -11.15 -0.60
N GLY A 80 -7.35 -12.20 -0.43
CA GLY A 80 -8.80 -12.16 -0.64
C GLY A 80 -9.50 -11.17 0.29
N GLN A 81 -9.12 -11.14 1.57
CA GLN A 81 -9.62 -10.16 2.54
C GLN A 81 -9.19 -8.73 2.19
N ALA A 82 -7.92 -8.56 1.80
CA ALA A 82 -7.40 -7.27 1.39
C ALA A 82 -8.12 -6.75 0.13
N GLN A 83 -8.36 -7.60 -0.87
CA GLN A 83 -9.11 -7.23 -2.06
C GLN A 83 -10.53 -6.78 -1.72
N ALA A 84 -11.26 -7.55 -0.91
CA ALA A 84 -12.60 -7.18 -0.48
C ALA A 84 -12.62 -5.82 0.24
N ARG A 85 -11.68 -5.62 1.18
CA ARG A 85 -11.52 -4.34 1.89
C ARG A 85 -11.20 -3.19 0.96
N LEU A 86 -10.29 -3.38 -0.01
CA LEU A 86 -9.94 -2.35 -0.97
C LEU A 86 -11.15 -1.91 -1.79
N HIS A 87 -11.93 -2.85 -2.31
CA HIS A 87 -13.12 -2.54 -3.11
C HIS A 87 -14.17 -1.77 -2.31
N ASP A 88 -14.38 -2.15 -1.06
CA ASP A 88 -15.34 -1.50 -0.16
C ASP A 88 -14.88 -0.08 0.22
N GLN A 89 -13.64 0.07 0.68
CA GLN A 89 -13.12 1.34 1.21
C GLN A 89 -12.78 2.34 0.10
N SER A 90 -12.19 1.90 -1.01
CA SER A 90 -11.78 2.79 -2.11
C SER A 90 -12.92 3.20 -3.03
N ARG A 91 -14.06 2.49 -2.98
CA ARG A 91 -15.27 2.76 -3.79
C ARG A 91 -14.98 2.95 -5.29
N GLY A 92 -14.01 2.20 -5.81
CA GLY A 92 -13.60 2.24 -7.22
C GLY A 92 -12.63 3.37 -7.59
N LEU A 93 -12.14 4.14 -6.62
CA LEU A 93 -11.08 5.14 -6.85
C LEU A 93 -9.69 4.50 -6.95
N LEU A 94 -9.52 3.32 -6.36
CA LEU A 94 -8.37 2.45 -6.55
C LEU A 94 -8.78 1.19 -7.30
N GLU A 95 -7.83 0.64 -8.05
CA GLU A 95 -7.97 -0.62 -8.77
C GLU A 95 -6.77 -1.54 -8.51
N ILE A 96 -6.97 -2.83 -8.74
CA ILE A 96 -5.92 -3.84 -8.70
C ILE A 96 -5.49 -4.14 -10.13
N LYS A 97 -4.21 -3.89 -10.44
CA LYS A 97 -3.61 -4.21 -11.73
C LYS A 97 -2.63 -5.36 -11.61
N HIS A 98 -2.60 -6.21 -12.65
CA HIS A 98 -1.57 -7.23 -12.78
C HIS A 98 -0.35 -6.66 -13.52
N LEU A 99 0.82 -6.84 -12.94
CA LEU A 99 2.09 -6.62 -13.62
C LEU A 99 2.22 -7.64 -14.76
N SER A 100 2.19 -7.16 -16.00
CA SER A 100 2.50 -7.99 -17.17
C SER A 100 3.99 -8.32 -17.16
N TYR A 101 4.35 -9.51 -16.68
CA TYR A 101 5.73 -9.96 -16.71
C TYR A 101 6.11 -10.33 -18.16
N ARG A 102 6.95 -9.52 -18.80
CA ARG A 102 7.53 -9.80 -20.12
C ARG A 102 8.91 -10.43 -19.91
N GLY A 103 8.97 -11.73 -19.62
CA GLY A 103 10.24 -12.46 -19.52
C GLY A 103 10.13 -13.91 -19.04
N ASP A 104 10.85 -14.81 -19.72
CA ASP A 104 10.89 -16.25 -19.49
C ASP A 104 11.73 -16.64 -18.24
N LEU A 105 11.32 -16.22 -17.04
CA LEU A 105 11.92 -16.70 -15.79
C LEU A 105 10.94 -17.60 -15.02
N PRO A 106 11.36 -18.79 -14.57
CA PRO A 106 10.48 -19.77 -13.90
C PRO A 106 10.27 -19.47 -12.41
N THR A 107 10.45 -18.23 -11.97
CA THR A 107 10.16 -17.82 -10.59
C THR A 107 8.77 -17.23 -10.55
N ARG A 108 7.82 -17.96 -9.94
CA ARG A 108 6.48 -17.44 -9.60
C ARG A 108 6.68 -16.09 -8.89
N PRO A 109 6.26 -14.95 -9.46
CA PRO A 109 6.31 -13.70 -8.73
C PRO A 109 5.26 -13.81 -7.63
N VAL A 110 5.69 -13.72 -6.38
CA VAL A 110 4.84 -14.03 -5.23
C VAL A 110 3.73 -12.97 -5.04
N ASP A 111 3.90 -11.80 -5.67
CA ASP A 111 2.82 -10.84 -5.83
C ASP A 111 2.94 -10.05 -7.14
N ILE A 112 2.07 -10.34 -8.12
CA ILE A 112 1.97 -9.60 -9.39
C ILE A 112 0.89 -8.52 -9.34
N GLU A 113 0.08 -8.50 -8.30
CA GLU A 113 -1.07 -7.61 -8.15
C GLU A 113 -0.63 -6.36 -7.40
N HIS A 114 -0.93 -5.19 -7.96
CA HIS A 114 -0.65 -3.92 -7.31
C HIS A 114 -1.87 -3.01 -7.31
N VAL A 115 -2.01 -2.27 -6.21
CA VAL A 115 -3.03 -1.27 -5.97
C VAL A 115 -2.56 0.06 -6.56
N THR A 116 -3.42 0.67 -7.37
CA THR A 116 -3.14 1.97 -7.98
C THR A 116 -4.41 2.79 -8.14
N PHE A 117 -4.29 4.09 -8.34
CA PHE A 117 -5.42 4.93 -8.72
C PHE A 117 -5.96 4.52 -10.08
N ILE A 118 -7.29 4.45 -10.18
CA ILE A 118 -7.95 4.10 -11.44
C ILE A 118 -7.59 5.07 -12.58
N HIS A 119 -7.31 6.34 -12.23
CA HIS A 119 -6.82 7.34 -13.16
C HIS A 119 -6.02 8.43 -12.44
N ARG A 120 -5.03 9.02 -13.13
CA ARG A 120 -4.19 10.10 -12.58
C ARG A 120 -5.01 11.29 -12.08
N SER A 121 -6.10 11.63 -12.77
CA SER A 121 -6.95 12.75 -12.34
C SER A 121 -7.61 12.54 -10.98
N VAL A 122 -7.83 11.30 -10.56
CA VAL A 122 -8.35 11.00 -9.21
C VAL A 122 -7.30 11.34 -8.17
N PHE A 123 -6.05 10.93 -8.39
CA PHE A 123 -4.92 11.30 -7.53
C PHE A 123 -4.74 12.82 -7.47
N ASP A 124 -4.69 13.49 -8.61
CA ASP A 124 -4.54 14.95 -8.67
C ASP A 124 -5.71 15.68 -7.97
N PHE A 125 -6.93 15.15 -8.10
CA PHE A 125 -8.12 15.69 -7.45
C PHE A 125 -8.03 15.57 -5.93
N LEU A 126 -7.68 14.40 -5.41
CA LEU A 126 -7.51 14.16 -3.97
C LEU A 126 -6.43 15.07 -3.37
N GLN A 127 -5.30 15.24 -4.06
CA GLN A 127 -4.20 16.10 -3.63
C GLN A 127 -4.55 17.59 -3.62
N THR A 128 -5.53 18.02 -4.43
CA THR A 128 -5.88 19.44 -4.55
C THR A 128 -7.12 19.81 -3.71
N HIS A 129 -8.13 18.94 -3.69
CA HIS A 129 -9.45 19.24 -3.11
C HIS A 129 -9.69 18.55 -1.77
N HIS A 130 -9.02 17.42 -1.50
CA HIS A 130 -9.18 16.64 -0.28
C HIS A 130 -7.89 16.54 0.55
N ILE A 131 -6.96 17.47 0.35
CA ILE A 131 -5.71 17.49 1.11
C ILE A 131 -5.97 17.65 2.62
N LEU A 132 -6.94 18.49 2.99
CA LEU A 132 -7.31 18.69 4.39
C LEU A 132 -7.95 17.44 5.01
N ASP A 133 -8.84 16.76 4.27
CA ASP A 133 -9.43 15.49 4.72
C ASP A 133 -8.36 14.41 4.87
N THR A 134 -7.39 14.39 3.96
CA THR A 134 -6.25 13.46 4.01
C THR A 134 -5.38 13.74 5.23
N MET A 135 -5.09 15.02 5.50
CA MET A 135 -4.32 15.43 6.69
C MET A 135 -5.05 15.08 7.99
N GLU A 136 -6.37 15.34 8.07
CA GLU A 136 -7.21 14.98 9.21
C GLU A 136 -7.18 13.45 9.45
N ALA A 137 -7.41 12.65 8.40
CA ALA A 137 -7.38 11.19 8.51
C ALA A 137 -6.01 10.63 8.89
N CYS A 138 -4.93 11.33 8.51
CA CYS A 138 -3.56 10.94 8.83
C CYS A 138 -3.07 11.52 10.16
N GLU A 139 -3.90 12.22 10.93
CA GLU A 139 -3.52 12.67 12.27
C GLU A 139 -3.20 11.45 13.16
N GLY A 140 -1.99 11.42 13.72
CA GLY A 140 -1.48 10.27 14.48
C GLY A 140 -1.12 9.04 13.63
N PHE A 141 -1.16 9.14 12.30
CA PHE A 141 -0.74 8.09 11.38
C PHE A 141 0.51 8.55 10.62
N ASP A 142 1.68 8.02 10.99
CA ASP A 142 2.91 8.26 10.25
C ASP A 142 2.95 7.38 8.99
N THR A 143 2.86 8.02 7.83
CA THR A 143 2.86 7.34 6.53
C THR A 143 4.22 6.70 6.22
N VAL A 144 5.32 7.32 6.64
CA VAL A 144 6.68 6.84 6.39
C VAL A 144 6.97 5.63 7.29
N ASP A 145 6.55 5.68 8.56
CA ASP A 145 6.63 4.52 9.45
C ASP A 145 5.74 3.38 8.94
N ALA A 146 4.49 3.66 8.54
CA ALA A 146 3.60 2.67 7.94
C ALA A 146 4.26 1.96 6.76
N MET A 147 4.83 2.72 5.82
CA MET A 147 5.55 2.18 4.67
C MET A 147 6.74 1.32 5.10
N SER A 148 7.49 1.75 6.12
CA SER A 148 8.65 1.02 6.65
C SER A 148 8.25 -0.30 7.31
N GLN A 149 7.20 -0.30 8.13
CA GLN A 149 6.67 -1.49 8.80
C GLN A 149 6.08 -2.49 7.79
N ILE A 150 5.37 -2.01 6.77
CA ILE A 150 4.83 -2.84 5.69
C ILE A 150 5.96 -3.53 4.91
N VAL A 151 7.02 -2.80 4.56
CA VAL A 151 8.20 -3.38 3.89
C VAL A 151 8.91 -4.39 4.80
N LEU A 152 9.06 -4.08 6.09
CA LEU A 152 9.63 -5.01 7.05
C LEU A 152 8.79 -6.28 7.16
N ALA A 153 7.48 -6.15 7.27
CA ALA A 153 6.55 -7.28 7.31
C ALA A 153 6.70 -8.16 6.06
N GLU A 154 6.72 -7.57 4.86
CA GLU A 154 6.94 -8.31 3.62
C GLU A 154 8.24 -9.13 3.67
N ILE A 155 9.34 -8.53 4.15
CA ILE A 155 10.64 -9.22 4.30
C ILE A 155 10.54 -10.37 5.32
N LYS A 156 9.87 -10.17 6.44
CA LYS A 156 9.73 -11.18 7.50
C LYS A 156 8.82 -12.34 7.07
N PHE A 157 7.66 -12.03 6.49
CA PHE A 157 6.63 -13.01 6.14
C PHE A 157 6.94 -13.83 4.89
N PHE A 158 7.71 -13.30 3.93
CA PHE A 158 8.20 -14.10 2.81
C PHE A 158 9.44 -14.95 3.14
N GLY A 159 10.04 -14.70 4.29
CA GLY A 159 11.33 -15.27 4.65
C GLY A 159 12.43 -14.85 3.69
N LEU A 160 13.68 -14.93 4.16
CA LEU A 160 14.84 -14.86 3.28
C LEU A 160 14.97 -16.11 2.37
N TYR A 161 13.96 -16.98 2.31
CA TYR A 161 14.05 -18.30 1.66
C TYR A 161 13.52 -18.36 0.22
N SER A 162 12.89 -17.29 -0.29
CA SER A 162 12.66 -17.12 -1.74
C SER A 162 13.84 -16.41 -2.46
N PHE A 163 14.98 -16.21 -1.77
CA PHE A 163 16.16 -15.44 -2.19
C PHE A 163 17.08 -16.18 -3.19
N HIS A 164 16.54 -16.71 -4.29
CA HIS A 164 17.36 -17.09 -5.45
C HIS A 164 17.36 -16.04 -6.56
N SER A 165 16.56 -14.97 -6.44
CA SER A 165 16.54 -13.85 -7.38
C SER A 165 17.26 -12.63 -6.79
N THR A 166 18.48 -12.37 -7.27
CA THR A 166 19.27 -11.15 -6.97
C THR A 166 18.55 -9.85 -7.30
N ARG A 167 17.49 -9.92 -8.12
CA ARG A 167 16.74 -8.76 -8.61
C ARG A 167 15.64 -8.28 -7.66
N ILE A 168 14.98 -9.18 -6.93
CA ILE A 168 13.99 -8.79 -5.89
C ILE A 168 14.70 -8.13 -4.71
N ARG A 169 15.86 -8.67 -4.32
CA ARG A 169 16.78 -8.02 -3.37
C ARG A 169 17.11 -6.60 -3.80
N TRP A 170 17.39 -6.36 -5.08
CA TRP A 170 17.66 -5.01 -5.59
C TRP A 170 16.42 -4.11 -5.58
N LEU A 171 15.23 -4.62 -5.94
CA LEU A 171 13.99 -3.85 -5.96
C LEU A 171 13.50 -3.44 -4.56
N LEU A 172 13.71 -4.27 -3.54
CA LEU A 172 13.38 -3.93 -2.15
C LEU A 172 14.45 -3.01 -1.53
N LEU A 173 15.73 -3.26 -1.81
CA LEU A 173 16.83 -2.48 -1.23
C LEU A 173 17.07 -1.14 -1.94
N LYS A 174 16.68 -0.96 -3.21
CA LYS A 174 16.86 0.33 -3.90
C LYS A 174 15.98 1.44 -3.34
N ASP A 175 14.87 1.09 -2.68
CA ASP A 175 13.87 2.04 -2.19
C ASP A 175 14.18 2.46 -0.73
N LEU A 176 14.95 1.66 0.01
CA LEU A 176 15.42 1.94 1.38
C LEU A 176 16.21 3.26 1.54
N PRO A 177 17.13 3.63 0.63
CA PRO A 177 17.84 4.91 0.68
C PRO A 177 16.90 6.13 0.56
N GLN A 178 15.79 6.00 -0.17
CA GLN A 178 14.84 7.10 -0.37
C GLN A 178 14.05 7.40 0.91
N LEU A 179 13.66 6.34 1.65
CA LEU A 179 13.05 6.46 2.98
C LEU A 179 14.00 7.15 3.97
N LEU A 180 15.27 6.74 4.00
CA LEU A 180 16.30 7.34 4.86
C LEU A 180 16.59 8.81 4.54
N GLY A 181 16.64 9.17 3.25
CA GLY A 181 16.88 10.55 2.83
C GLY A 181 15.71 11.49 3.11
N TYR A 182 14.48 10.96 3.25
CA TYR A 182 13.30 11.73 3.60
C TYR A 182 13.21 11.96 5.12
N TYR A 183 13.50 10.92 5.92
CA TYR A 183 13.56 11.02 7.39
C TYR A 183 14.55 12.09 7.89
N GLN A 184 15.62 12.34 7.13
CA GLN A 184 16.61 13.39 7.44
C GLN A 184 16.19 14.81 7.01
N LYS A 185 15.13 14.96 6.21
CA LYS A 185 14.60 16.26 5.76
C LYS A 185 13.42 16.76 6.59
N GLU A 186 12.75 15.87 7.34
CA GLU A 186 11.62 16.21 8.21
C GLU A 186 12.01 16.37 9.70
N ALA A 187 13.29 16.18 10.05
CA ALA A 187 13.86 16.44 11.38
C ALA A 187 14.55 17.82 11.45
#